data_AF-A0A3A0FEU0-F1
#
_entry.id   AF-A0A3A0FEU0-F1
#
_cell.length_a   1.000
_cell.length_b   1.000
_cell.length_c   1.000
_cell.angle_alpha   90.00
_cell.angle_beta   90.00
_cell.angle_gamma   90.00
#
_symmetry.space_group_name_H-M   'P 1'
#
loop_
_entity.id
_entity.type
_entity.pdbx_description
1 polymer ?
#
loop_
_entity_poly.entity_id
_entity_poly.type
_entity_poly.pdbx_seq_one_letter_code
_entity_poly.pdbx_strand_id
1 'polypeptide(L)'
;MTRNWKLGAMLLAGALFASPASATIINLTVNAGFGLDVARTCGAASCFGSGGQIWINNGNYATTGTITIDDVALTISGTLTVPFSEITGAADNGITEIEFYNTTYSFSNLPITIIAGSPTTYQISPGVTTSVVDPGTLTQIGTGGGSTDPVFNSVRVTGSCGLVAGNVGQCGFTFGASGFQVGAPSSRYVQQTFNLAVVPEPTTLLLIGGGVFGLGWAGRRRA
;
A
#
# COMPACT_ATOMS: atom_id res chain seq x y z
N MET A 1 5.76 -77.94 -18.30
CA MET A 1 6.06 -76.82 -17.39
C MET A 1 6.73 -75.71 -18.18
N THR A 2 5.99 -74.68 -18.57
CA THR A 2 6.49 -73.37 -19.01
C THR A 2 5.33 -72.42 -19.34
N ARG A 3 5.47 -71.15 -18.93
CA ARG A 3 4.80 -69.91 -19.44
C ARG A 3 3.30 -69.73 -19.12
N ASN A 4 2.76 -68.54 -18.85
CA ASN A 4 3.29 -67.19 -18.75
C ASN A 4 2.24 -66.26 -18.08
N TRP A 5 2.77 -65.12 -17.61
CA TRP A 5 2.20 -63.87 -17.11
C TRP A 5 0.84 -63.41 -17.69
N LYS A 6 0.02 -62.61 -17.01
CA LYS A 6 0.23 -61.15 -16.76
C LYS A 6 -0.51 -60.63 -15.52
N LEU A 7 0.24 -59.98 -14.62
CA LEU A 7 -0.28 -58.98 -13.70
C LEU A 7 -0.70 -57.74 -14.49
N GLY A 8 -1.94 -57.31 -14.32
CA GLY A 8 -2.44 -56.02 -14.82
C GLY A 8 -1.94 -54.89 -13.92
N ALA A 9 -0.92 -54.16 -14.38
CA ALA A 9 -0.54 -52.88 -13.80
C ALA A 9 -1.54 -51.81 -14.30
N MET A 10 -2.45 -51.40 -13.42
CA MET A 10 -3.34 -50.26 -13.64
C MET A 10 -2.53 -48.99 -13.37
N LEU A 11 -1.99 -48.37 -14.42
CA LEU A 11 -1.46 -47.00 -14.35
C LEU A 11 -2.64 -46.04 -14.20
N LEU A 12 -2.89 -45.58 -12.97
CA LEU A 12 -3.64 -44.34 -12.74
C LEU A 12 -2.70 -43.17 -13.08
N ALA A 13 -2.79 -42.68 -14.31
CA ALA A 13 -2.24 -41.39 -14.68
C ALA A 13 -3.05 -40.30 -13.96
N GLY A 14 -2.57 -39.89 -12.78
CA GLY A 14 -3.05 -38.69 -12.12
C GLY A 14 -2.66 -37.47 -12.96
N ALA A 15 -3.58 -37.02 -13.80
CA ALA A 15 -3.52 -35.71 -14.41
C ALA A 15 -3.64 -34.67 -13.28
N LEU A 16 -2.51 -34.25 -12.74
CA LEU A 16 -2.40 -32.99 -12.02
C LEU A 16 -2.72 -31.90 -13.04
N PHE A 17 -3.97 -31.45 -13.03
CA PHE A 17 -4.32 -30.17 -13.63
C PHE A 17 -3.53 -29.11 -12.86
N ALA A 18 -2.37 -28.74 -13.39
CA ALA A 18 -1.77 -27.46 -13.08
C ALA A 18 -2.80 -26.42 -13.50
N SER A 19 -3.59 -25.94 -12.54
CA SER A 19 -4.41 -24.77 -12.73
C SER A 19 -3.50 -23.68 -13.31
N PRO A 20 -3.84 -23.07 -14.46
CA PRO A 20 -3.08 -21.94 -14.96
C PRO A 20 -2.98 -20.95 -13.81
N ALA A 21 -1.79 -20.37 -13.60
CA ALA A 21 -1.62 -19.21 -12.75
C ALA A 21 -2.51 -18.11 -13.35
N SER A 22 -3.77 -18.11 -12.91
CA SER A 22 -4.77 -17.12 -13.24
C SER A 22 -4.18 -15.78 -12.86
N ALA A 23 -4.34 -14.78 -13.71
CA ALA A 23 -4.02 -13.40 -13.37
C ALA A 23 -4.54 -13.11 -11.95
N THR A 24 -3.63 -12.84 -11.00
CA THR A 24 -4.00 -12.65 -9.61
C THR A 24 -4.02 -11.16 -9.36
N ILE A 25 -5.17 -10.55 -9.66
CA ILE A 25 -5.46 -9.23 -9.10
C ILE A 25 -5.67 -9.45 -7.59
N ILE A 26 -4.76 -8.92 -6.79
CA ILE A 26 -4.81 -8.99 -5.33
C ILE A 26 -5.40 -7.68 -4.83
N ASN A 27 -6.63 -7.72 -4.33
CA ASN A 27 -7.26 -6.60 -3.65
C ASN A 27 -7.05 -6.69 -2.15
N LEU A 28 -6.45 -5.63 -1.61
CA LEU A 28 -6.07 -5.50 -0.23
C LEU A 28 -6.82 -4.33 0.40
N THR A 29 -7.39 -4.55 1.57
CA THR A 29 -7.99 -3.52 2.40
C THR A 29 -6.99 -3.09 3.46
N VAL A 30 -6.84 -1.77 3.61
CA VAL A 30 -6.16 -1.13 4.72
C VAL A 30 -7.23 -0.78 5.74
N ASN A 31 -7.35 -1.61 6.78
CA ASN A 31 -8.29 -1.36 7.87
C ASN A 31 -7.76 -0.25 8.78
N ALA A 32 -8.69 0.53 9.35
CA ALA A 32 -8.40 1.65 10.23
C ALA A 32 -7.43 1.23 11.36
N GLY A 33 -6.17 1.65 11.22
CA GLY A 33 -5.07 1.38 12.14
C GLY A 33 -3.98 2.41 11.96
N PHE A 34 -2.94 2.35 12.79
CA PHE A 34 -1.75 3.19 12.64
C PHE A 34 -1.13 2.90 11.27
N GLY A 35 -1.12 3.92 10.42
CA GLY A 35 -0.73 3.74 9.03
C GLY A 35 0.19 4.83 8.50
N LEU A 36 0.02 6.09 8.89
CA LEU A 36 0.99 7.16 8.62
C LEU A 36 1.87 7.32 9.86
N ASP A 37 3.15 6.98 9.74
CA ASP A 37 4.07 6.87 10.88
C ASP A 37 5.02 8.07 10.99
N VAL A 38 5.35 8.68 9.85
CA VAL A 38 6.30 9.79 9.80
C VAL A 38 5.86 10.83 8.79
N ALA A 39 5.83 12.09 9.21
CA ALA A 39 5.61 13.25 8.37
C ALA A 39 6.74 14.27 8.60
N ARG A 40 7.29 14.84 7.53
CA ARG A 40 8.38 15.82 7.63
C ARG A 40 8.28 16.89 6.56
N THR A 41 8.84 18.06 6.86
CA THR A 41 9.03 19.14 5.87
C THR A 41 10.51 19.41 5.64
N CYS A 42 10.89 19.80 4.41
CA CYS A 42 12.27 20.08 4.04
C CYS A 42 12.38 21.35 3.20
N GLY A 43 13.54 22.00 3.27
CA GLY A 43 13.83 23.20 2.47
C GLY A 43 14.18 22.92 1.00
N ALA A 44 14.39 21.66 0.64
CA ALA A 44 14.74 21.23 -0.70
C ALA A 44 13.86 20.07 -1.18
N ALA A 45 13.79 19.90 -2.51
CA ALA A 45 12.98 18.86 -3.15
C ALA A 45 13.34 17.46 -2.66
N SER A 46 14.61 17.17 -2.42
CA SER A 46 15.01 15.92 -1.81
C SER A 46 14.81 15.98 -0.29
N CYS A 47 13.60 15.64 0.18
CA CYS A 47 13.34 15.39 1.61
C CYS A 47 14.08 14.13 2.17
N PHE A 48 14.94 13.50 1.37
CA PHE A 48 15.67 12.29 1.72
C PHE A 48 16.90 12.61 2.58
N GLY A 49 16.98 11.98 3.75
CA GLY A 49 18.12 12.07 4.67
C GLY A 49 17.98 13.14 5.76
N SER A 50 18.91 13.15 6.72
CA SER A 50 18.92 14.04 7.89
C SER A 50 19.36 15.49 7.57
N GLY A 51 19.89 15.75 6.37
CA GLY A 51 20.60 16.99 6.05
C GLY A 51 19.76 18.20 5.62
N GLY A 52 18.42 18.12 5.59
CA GLY A 52 17.58 19.21 5.07
C GLY A 52 16.17 19.29 5.67
N GLN A 53 15.93 18.58 6.77
CA GLN A 53 14.64 18.55 7.45
C GLN A 53 14.48 19.81 8.30
N ILE A 54 13.32 20.48 8.16
CA ILE A 54 12.93 21.63 8.98
C ILE A 54 12.12 21.13 10.17
N TRP A 55 11.10 20.32 9.90
CA TRP A 55 10.19 19.74 10.90
C TRP A 55 10.05 18.25 10.66
N ILE A 56 9.88 17.49 11.74
CA ILE A 56 9.60 16.07 11.72
C ILE A 56 8.58 15.75 12.81
N ASN A 57 7.56 14.99 12.44
CA ASN A 57 6.60 14.40 13.34
C ASN A 57 6.60 12.89 13.13
N ASN A 58 6.84 12.14 14.20
CA ASN A 58 6.79 10.67 14.22
C ASN A 58 5.50 10.18 14.89
N GLY A 59 4.42 10.94 14.75
CA GLY A 59 3.09 10.57 15.21
C GLY A 59 2.50 9.50 14.30
N ASN A 60 1.76 8.56 14.91
CA ASN A 60 1.04 7.54 14.19
C ASN A 60 -0.41 7.99 13.95
N TYR A 61 -0.77 8.20 12.69
CA TYR A 61 -2.12 8.59 12.31
C TYR A 61 -2.88 7.42 11.71
N ALA A 62 -4.19 7.41 11.96
CA ALA A 62 -5.09 6.40 11.44
C ALA A 62 -5.18 6.51 9.92
N THR A 63 -5.02 5.38 9.22
CA THR A 63 -5.15 5.31 7.76
C THR A 63 -6.14 4.22 7.39
N THR A 64 -7.00 4.51 6.42
CA THR A 64 -7.89 3.56 5.77
C THR A 64 -7.67 3.56 4.27
N GLY A 65 -8.06 2.52 3.55
CA GLY A 65 -7.96 2.55 2.10
C GLY A 65 -7.94 1.18 1.44
N THR A 66 -7.55 1.19 0.17
CA THR A 66 -7.40 -0.01 -0.64
C THR A 66 -6.09 0.03 -1.43
N ILE A 67 -5.52 -1.15 -1.65
CA ILE A 67 -4.35 -1.37 -2.48
C ILE A 67 -4.66 -2.53 -3.41
N THR A 68 -4.37 -2.38 -4.68
CA THR A 68 -4.53 -3.42 -5.70
C THR A 68 -3.18 -3.71 -6.33
N ILE A 69 -2.78 -4.98 -6.32
CA ILE A 69 -1.58 -5.47 -6.99
C ILE A 69 -2.03 -6.31 -8.19
N ASP A 70 -1.54 -5.96 -9.37
CA ASP A 70 -1.69 -6.76 -10.59
C ASP A 70 -0.35 -7.44 -10.87
N ASP A 71 -0.28 -8.73 -10.59
CA ASP A 71 0.93 -9.53 -10.78
C ASP A 71 1.24 -9.84 -12.25
N VAL A 72 0.26 -9.71 -13.15
CA VAL A 72 0.42 -9.93 -14.59
C VAL A 72 0.88 -8.66 -15.28
N ALA A 73 0.21 -7.54 -15.00
CA ALA A 73 0.62 -6.24 -15.52
C ALA A 73 1.86 -5.69 -14.82
N LEU A 74 2.27 -6.30 -13.70
CA LEU A 74 3.33 -5.81 -12.82
C LEU A 74 3.09 -4.36 -12.42
N THR A 75 1.88 -4.10 -11.89
CA THR A 75 1.51 -2.77 -11.40
C THR A 75 0.91 -2.80 -10.00
N ILE A 76 0.99 -1.67 -9.31
CA ILE A 76 0.29 -1.43 -8.05
C ILE A 76 -0.48 -0.11 -8.12
N SER A 77 -1.69 -0.14 -7.58
CA SER A 77 -2.58 1.02 -7.45
C SER A 77 -3.11 1.08 -6.02
N GLY A 78 -3.53 2.24 -5.56
CA GLY A 78 -4.09 2.38 -4.23
C GLY A 78 -4.69 3.74 -3.96
N THR A 79 -5.58 3.75 -2.99
CA THR A 79 -6.17 4.96 -2.41
C THR A 79 -6.11 4.83 -0.90
N LEU A 80 -5.45 5.77 -0.23
CA LEU A 80 -5.34 5.84 1.22
C LEU A 80 -5.97 7.14 1.71
N THR A 81 -6.68 7.09 2.83
CA THR A 81 -7.31 8.25 3.46
C THR A 81 -6.81 8.36 4.88
N VAL A 82 -6.36 9.57 5.23
CA VAL A 82 -5.91 9.94 6.58
C VAL A 82 -6.84 11.04 7.10
N PRO A 83 -7.67 10.77 8.12
CA PRO A 83 -8.64 11.75 8.63
C PRO A 83 -7.99 13.02 9.17
N PHE A 84 -6.83 12.88 9.80
CA PHE A 84 -6.06 13.98 10.37
C PHE A 84 -4.58 13.62 10.45
N SER A 85 -3.70 14.56 10.15
CA SER A 85 -2.27 14.49 10.47
C SER A 85 -1.69 15.89 10.64
N GLU A 86 -0.65 16.03 11.47
CA GLU A 86 0.02 17.31 11.70
C GLU A 86 1.55 17.18 11.57
N ILE A 87 2.19 18.28 11.22
CA ILE A 87 3.64 18.44 11.26
C ILE A 87 3.93 19.70 12.07
N THR A 88 4.50 19.53 13.26
CA THR A 88 4.79 20.61 14.20
C THR A 88 6.30 20.84 14.34
N GLY A 89 6.70 22.06 14.67
CA GLY A 89 8.09 22.37 14.98
C GLY A 89 8.34 23.83 15.35
N ALA A 90 9.62 24.20 15.41
CA ALA A 90 10.02 25.58 15.70
C ALA A 90 9.51 26.53 14.62
N ALA A 91 9.13 27.76 15.00
CA ALA A 91 8.61 28.74 14.06
C ALA A 91 9.56 28.96 12.87
N ASP A 92 9.05 28.81 11.66
CA ASP A 92 9.76 29.12 10.43
C ASP A 92 8.83 29.93 9.51
N ASN A 93 9.26 31.13 9.15
CA ASN A 93 8.42 32.17 8.51
C ASN A 93 7.09 32.45 9.24
N GLY A 94 7.09 32.32 10.56
CA GLY A 94 5.91 32.56 11.40
C GLY A 94 4.87 31.43 11.39
N ILE A 95 5.12 30.32 10.71
CA ILE A 95 4.31 29.09 10.78
C ILE A 95 4.98 28.17 11.82
N THR A 96 4.20 27.55 12.68
CA THR A 96 4.66 26.57 13.69
C THR A 96 4.14 25.16 13.44
N GLU A 97 3.09 25.05 12.63
CA GLU A 97 2.39 23.79 12.43
C GLU A 97 1.64 23.75 11.09
N ILE A 98 1.56 22.55 10.52
CA ILE A 98 0.82 22.23 9.30
C ILE A 98 -0.10 21.06 9.60
N GLU A 99 -1.40 21.29 9.48
CA GLU A 99 -2.42 20.27 9.67
C GLU A 99 -3.02 19.89 8.32
N PHE A 100 -3.22 18.60 8.12
CA PHE A 100 -3.88 18.01 6.97
C PHE A 100 -5.13 17.28 7.45
N TYR A 101 -6.29 17.63 6.91
CA TYR A 101 -7.57 17.04 7.24
C TYR A 101 -8.14 16.27 6.05
N ASN A 102 -8.68 15.09 6.32
CA ASN A 102 -9.34 14.22 5.37
C ASN A 102 -8.53 14.06 4.07
N THR A 103 -7.25 13.73 4.21
CA THR A 103 -6.30 13.68 3.10
C THR A 103 -6.37 12.37 2.37
N THR A 104 -6.57 12.45 1.06
CA THR A 104 -6.57 11.29 0.18
C THR A 104 -5.27 11.21 -0.61
N TYR A 105 -4.61 10.06 -0.55
CA TYR A 105 -3.40 9.73 -1.30
C TYR A 105 -3.78 8.70 -2.35
N SER A 106 -3.65 9.05 -3.62
CA SER A 106 -3.98 8.17 -4.74
C SER A 106 -2.79 7.94 -5.64
N PHE A 107 -2.60 6.70 -6.05
CA PHE A 107 -1.62 6.31 -7.05
C PHE A 107 -2.19 5.20 -7.92
N SER A 108 -1.90 5.25 -9.21
CA SER A 108 -2.45 4.32 -10.19
C SER A 108 -1.36 3.79 -11.09
N ASN A 109 -1.41 2.49 -11.35
CA ASN A 109 -0.59 1.78 -12.31
C ASN A 109 0.91 2.04 -12.11
N LEU A 110 1.37 2.10 -10.86
CA LEU A 110 2.79 2.24 -10.58
C LEU A 110 3.50 0.93 -10.94
N PRO A 111 4.56 0.96 -11.76
CA PRO A 111 5.27 -0.26 -12.14
C PRO A 111 5.98 -0.86 -10.92
N ILE A 112 5.84 -2.18 -10.76
CA ILE A 112 6.47 -2.94 -9.68
C ILE A 112 7.40 -4.03 -10.20
N THR A 113 8.33 -4.45 -9.36
CA THR A 113 9.14 -5.65 -9.55
C THR A 113 8.87 -6.62 -8.42
N ILE A 114 8.80 -7.92 -8.72
CA ILE A 114 8.77 -8.98 -7.72
C ILE A 114 10.21 -9.22 -7.26
N ILE A 115 10.45 -9.16 -5.94
CA ILE A 115 11.81 -9.30 -5.40
C ILE A 115 12.30 -10.74 -5.60
N ALA A 116 13.51 -10.88 -6.13
CA ALA A 116 14.14 -12.18 -6.32
C ALA A 116 14.25 -12.94 -4.98
N GLY A 117 13.75 -14.18 -4.95
CA GLY A 117 13.71 -14.99 -3.73
C GLY A 117 12.48 -14.78 -2.85
N SER A 118 11.56 -13.88 -3.21
CA SER A 118 10.27 -13.72 -2.52
C SER A 118 9.13 -13.49 -3.53
N PRO A 119 8.34 -14.52 -3.88
CA PRO A 119 7.27 -14.38 -4.86
C PRO A 119 6.10 -13.50 -4.39
N THR A 120 6.09 -13.12 -3.11
CA THR A 120 5.05 -12.33 -2.46
C THR A 120 5.53 -10.95 -2.03
N THR A 121 6.72 -10.53 -2.44
CA THR A 121 7.23 -9.18 -2.16
C THR A 121 7.33 -8.36 -3.44
N TYR A 122 6.60 -7.25 -3.44
CA TYR A 122 6.42 -6.35 -4.57
C TYR A 122 7.06 -5.01 -4.22
N GLN A 123 7.92 -4.50 -5.10
CA GLN A 123 8.64 -3.24 -4.90
C GLN A 123 8.29 -2.26 -6.00
N ILE A 124 7.95 -1.02 -5.64
CA ILE A 124 7.72 0.06 -6.62
C ILE A 124 9.04 0.41 -7.29
N SER A 125 9.01 0.46 -8.62
CA SER A 125 10.18 0.82 -9.43
C SER A 125 10.63 2.26 -9.11
N PRO A 126 11.94 2.53 -8.96
CA PRO A 126 12.41 3.87 -8.65
C PRO A 126 12.01 4.91 -9.71
N GLY A 127 11.71 6.14 -9.26
CA GLY A 127 11.59 7.30 -10.15
C GLY A 127 10.20 7.63 -10.68
N VAL A 128 9.14 6.98 -10.17
CA VAL A 128 7.77 7.19 -10.65
C VAL A 128 7.08 8.34 -9.89
N THR A 129 6.51 9.29 -10.63
CA THR A 129 5.85 10.51 -10.10
C THR A 129 4.44 10.70 -10.68
N THR A 130 3.55 9.74 -10.39
CA THR A 130 2.17 9.75 -10.90
C THR A 130 1.11 9.74 -9.80
N SER A 131 1.47 10.06 -8.55
CA SER A 131 0.50 10.13 -7.47
C SER A 131 -0.06 11.54 -7.24
N VAL A 132 -1.24 11.56 -6.63
CA VAL A 132 -1.94 12.77 -6.22
C VAL A 132 -2.18 12.68 -4.71
N VAL A 133 -1.93 13.77 -4.00
CA VAL A 133 -2.26 13.95 -2.58
C VAL A 133 -3.23 15.12 -2.48
N ASP A 134 -4.42 14.84 -1.97
CA ASP A 134 -5.55 15.76 -1.93
C ASP A 134 -6.07 15.89 -0.49
N PRO A 135 -5.52 16.82 0.31
CA PRO A 135 -6.08 17.20 1.60
C PRO A 135 -7.41 17.94 1.41
N GLY A 136 -8.48 17.42 2.01
CA GLY A 136 -9.77 18.11 2.06
C GLY A 136 -9.68 19.47 2.75
N THR A 137 -8.77 19.64 3.70
CA THR A 137 -8.38 20.96 4.22
C THR A 137 -6.90 20.95 4.63
N LEU A 138 -6.18 22.03 4.32
CA LEU A 138 -4.84 22.30 4.84
C LEU A 138 -4.88 23.55 5.70
N THR A 139 -4.39 23.44 6.93
CA THR A 139 -4.27 24.56 7.85
C THR A 139 -2.80 24.82 8.16
N GLN A 140 -2.37 26.07 8.00
CA GLN A 140 -1.05 26.53 8.45
C GLN A 140 -1.25 27.39 9.69
N ILE A 141 -0.78 26.91 10.84
CA ILE A 141 -0.94 27.60 12.13
C ILE A 141 0.27 28.50 12.38
N GLY A 142 -0.01 29.74 12.75
CA GLY A 142 1.00 30.76 13.10
C GLY A 142 0.67 32.14 12.52
N THR A 143 1.52 33.14 12.80
CA THR A 143 1.30 34.54 12.37
C THR A 143 1.44 34.77 10.87
N GLY A 144 1.95 33.78 10.13
CA GLY A 144 2.11 33.81 8.67
C GLY A 144 1.05 33.05 7.87
N GLY A 145 0.02 32.49 8.51
CA GLY A 145 -0.87 31.49 7.91
C GLY A 145 -2.07 32.02 7.12
N GLY A 146 -2.41 31.29 6.04
CA GLY A 146 -3.68 31.33 5.32
C GLY A 146 -4.03 29.91 4.83
N SER A 147 -5.33 29.56 4.83
CA SER A 147 -5.83 28.25 4.37
C SER A 147 -6.41 28.38 2.96
N THR A 148 -5.99 27.48 2.08
CA THR A 148 -6.60 27.22 0.77
C THR A 148 -6.60 25.71 0.57
N ASP A 149 -7.61 25.14 -0.08
CA ASP A 149 -7.69 23.73 -0.46
C ASP A 149 -6.53 23.37 -1.42
N PRO A 150 -5.41 22.80 -0.95
CA PRO A 150 -4.25 22.57 -1.78
C PRO A 150 -4.32 21.16 -2.34
N VAL A 151 -4.25 21.02 -3.66
CA VAL A 151 -4.09 19.72 -4.31
C VAL A 151 -2.65 19.56 -4.77
N PHE A 152 -1.99 18.49 -4.35
CA PHE A 152 -0.63 18.16 -4.73
C PHE A 152 -0.62 17.10 -5.84
N ASN A 153 -0.14 17.48 -7.03
CA ASN A 153 -0.10 16.61 -8.20
C ASN A 153 1.33 16.17 -8.53
N SER A 154 1.48 15.01 -9.18
CA SER A 154 2.77 14.44 -9.58
C SER A 154 3.71 14.19 -8.39
N VAL A 155 3.14 13.76 -7.27
CA VAL A 155 3.88 13.37 -6.08
C VAL A 155 4.62 12.05 -6.35
N ARG A 156 5.88 11.97 -5.92
CA ARG A 156 6.67 10.75 -6.06
C ARG A 156 6.20 9.75 -5.01
N VAL A 157 6.00 8.50 -5.43
CA VAL A 157 5.74 7.39 -4.52
C VAL A 157 6.86 6.38 -4.64
N THR A 158 7.35 5.93 -3.50
CA THR A 158 8.23 4.76 -3.40
C THR A 158 7.77 3.87 -2.29
N GLY A 159 8.09 2.59 -2.35
CA GLY A 159 7.67 1.66 -1.33
C GLY A 159 7.69 0.22 -1.79
N SER A 160 7.16 -0.65 -0.93
CA SER A 160 7.01 -2.07 -1.19
C SER A 160 5.86 -2.66 -0.37
N CYS A 161 5.36 -3.80 -0.84
CA CYS A 161 4.42 -4.64 -0.11
C CYS A 161 5.00 -6.03 0.03
N GLY A 162 5.05 -6.56 1.25
CA GLY A 162 5.36 -7.94 1.55
C GLY A 162 4.11 -8.67 2.01
N LEU A 163 3.65 -9.64 1.23
CA LEU A 163 2.51 -10.48 1.56
C LEU A 163 2.97 -11.86 2.05
N VAL A 164 2.14 -12.50 2.87
CA VAL A 164 2.27 -13.91 3.27
C VAL A 164 1.12 -14.73 2.67
N ALA A 165 1.14 -16.04 2.90
CA ALA A 165 0.07 -16.92 2.45
C ALA A 165 -1.31 -16.42 2.93
N GLY A 166 -2.27 -16.37 1.99
CA GLY A 166 -3.58 -15.78 2.25
C GLY A 166 -3.65 -14.27 2.06
N ASN A 167 -2.67 -13.65 1.38
CA ASN A 167 -2.69 -12.23 0.97
C ASN A 167 -2.84 -11.22 2.13
N VAL A 168 -2.44 -11.62 3.33
CA VAL A 168 -2.23 -10.72 4.48
C VAL A 168 -0.78 -10.24 4.43
N GLY A 169 -0.50 -9.02 4.86
CA GLY A 169 0.88 -8.53 4.82
C GLY A 169 1.09 -7.13 5.35
N GLN A 170 2.24 -6.57 4.98
CA GLN A 170 2.63 -5.20 5.30
C GLN A 170 3.02 -4.45 4.02
N CYS A 171 2.58 -3.21 3.91
CA CYS A 171 2.96 -2.30 2.83
C CYS A 171 3.57 -1.04 3.41
N GLY A 172 4.78 -0.69 2.97
CA GLY A 172 5.44 0.56 3.30
C GLY A 172 5.45 1.49 2.10
N PHE A 173 4.90 2.70 2.23
CA PHE A 173 4.93 3.71 1.16
C PHE A 173 5.51 5.03 1.63
N THR A 174 6.08 5.80 0.74
CA THR A 174 6.57 7.15 1.00
C THR A 174 6.17 8.05 -0.15
N PHE A 175 5.44 9.12 0.17
CA PHE A 175 4.99 10.16 -0.74
C PHE A 175 5.87 11.41 -0.56
N GLY A 176 6.40 11.99 -1.63
CA GLY A 176 7.12 13.28 -1.55
C GLY A 176 7.91 13.71 -2.80
N ALA A 177 8.91 14.55 -2.56
CA ALA A 177 9.98 15.02 -3.45
C ALA A 177 9.64 15.95 -4.64
N SER A 178 8.45 15.86 -5.23
CA SER A 178 8.01 16.72 -6.32
C SER A 178 6.51 16.96 -6.20
N GLY A 179 6.03 18.18 -6.46
CA GLY A 179 4.59 18.50 -6.41
C GLY A 179 3.94 18.54 -5.01
N PHE A 180 4.57 17.94 -4.00
CA PHE A 180 4.11 17.98 -2.61
C PHE A 180 4.80 19.13 -1.85
N GLN A 181 4.24 20.33 -1.92
CA GLN A 181 4.82 21.54 -1.32
C GLN A 181 3.81 22.39 -0.56
N VAL A 182 4.20 22.94 0.58
CA VAL A 182 3.37 23.79 1.45
C VAL A 182 4.10 25.09 1.79
N GLY A 183 3.34 26.15 2.03
CA GLY A 183 3.87 27.43 2.52
C GLY A 183 4.16 28.48 1.43
N ALA A 184 3.73 29.70 1.72
CA ALA A 184 4.23 30.95 1.14
C ALA A 184 4.75 31.81 2.30
N PRO A 185 5.82 32.61 2.15
CA PRO A 185 6.53 32.92 0.91
C PRO A 185 7.63 31.92 0.50
N SER A 186 8.00 30.94 1.34
CA SER A 186 8.97 29.89 0.97
C SER A 186 8.29 28.52 0.86
N SER A 187 8.31 27.94 -0.34
CA SER A 187 7.82 26.58 -0.57
C SER A 187 8.64 25.57 0.24
N ARG A 188 7.99 24.80 1.10
CA ARG A 188 8.56 23.65 1.78
C ARG A 188 8.09 22.39 1.12
N TYR A 189 8.98 21.43 0.96
CA TYR A 189 8.60 20.11 0.47
C TYR A 189 8.10 19.26 1.62
N VAL A 190 7.03 18.50 1.39
CA VAL A 190 6.48 17.56 2.36
C VAL A 190 6.87 16.14 1.97
N GLN A 191 7.17 15.32 2.96
CA GLN A 191 7.28 13.88 2.80
C GLN A 191 6.52 13.17 3.91
N GLN A 192 5.74 12.16 3.53
CA GLN A 192 4.95 11.33 4.44
C GLN A 192 5.20 9.86 4.15
N THR A 193 5.44 9.10 5.22
CA THR A 193 5.79 7.68 5.16
C THR A 193 4.74 6.86 5.90
N PHE A 194 4.22 5.86 5.19
CA PHE A 194 3.19 4.95 5.63
C PHE A 194 3.76 3.57 5.91
N ASN A 195 3.21 2.91 6.91
CA ASN A 195 3.45 1.52 7.27
C ASN A 195 2.11 0.86 7.56
N LEU A 196 1.62 0.07 6.62
CA LEU A 196 0.24 -0.37 6.56
C LEU A 196 0.17 -1.87 6.80
N ALA A 197 -0.73 -2.28 7.69
CA ALA A 197 -1.21 -3.65 7.73
C ALA A 197 -2.30 -3.82 6.67
N VAL A 198 -2.18 -4.87 5.85
CA VAL A 198 -3.10 -5.15 4.76
C VAL A 198 -3.70 -6.54 4.88
N VAL A 199 -4.99 -6.65 4.57
CA VAL A 199 -5.73 -7.92 4.56
C VAL A 199 -6.52 -8.06 3.26
N PRO A 200 -6.83 -9.29 2.81
CA PRO A 200 -7.69 -9.49 1.65
C PRO A 200 -9.10 -8.98 1.92
N GLU A 201 -9.82 -8.63 0.85
CA GLU A 201 -11.24 -8.28 0.97
C GLU A 201 -12.06 -9.39 1.65
N PRO A 202 -13.06 -9.03 2.48
CA PRO A 202 -13.81 -9.97 3.33
C PRO A 202 -14.59 -11.04 2.55
N THR A 203 -14.91 -10.80 1.28
CA THR A 203 -15.54 -11.80 0.39
C THR A 203 -14.64 -13.03 0.17
N THR A 204 -13.33 -12.85 0.16
CA THR A 204 -12.35 -13.94 0.02
C THR A 204 -12.30 -14.83 1.26
N LEU A 205 -12.41 -14.23 2.46
CA LEU A 205 -12.51 -14.97 3.72
C LEU A 205 -13.80 -15.80 3.79
N LEU A 206 -14.90 -15.26 3.28
CA LEU A 206 -16.21 -15.92 3.32
C LEU A 206 -16.27 -17.13 2.36
N LEU A 207 -15.60 -17.07 1.21
CA LEU A 207 -15.49 -18.20 0.28
C LEU A 207 -14.64 -19.35 0.83
N ILE A 208 -13.55 -19.03 1.55
CA ILE A 208 -12.72 -20.03 2.23
C ILE A 208 -13.51 -20.69 3.37
N GLY A 209 -14.27 -19.91 4.15
CA GLY A 209 -15.17 -20.44 5.18
C GLY A 209 -16.26 -21.36 4.59
N GLY A 210 -16.94 -20.94 3.52
CA GLY A 210 -18.01 -21.71 2.88
C GLY A 210 -17.55 -23.02 2.23
N GLY A 211 -16.34 -23.07 1.69
CA GLY A 211 -15.77 -24.28 1.06
C GLY A 211 -15.52 -25.42 2.05
N VAL A 212 -15.13 -25.12 3.28
CA VAL A 212 -14.90 -26.13 4.34
C VAL A 212 -16.22 -26.72 4.84
N PHE A 213 -17.29 -25.91 4.94
CA PHE A 213 -18.61 -26.40 5.31
C PHE A 213 -19.28 -27.23 4.19
N GLY A 214 -19.03 -26.91 2.92
CA GLY A 214 -19.54 -27.69 1.78
C GLY A 214 -18.93 -29.10 1.68
N LEU A 215 -17.62 -29.24 1.91
CA LEU A 215 -16.93 -30.54 1.93
C LEU A 215 -17.31 -31.40 3.14
N GLY A 216 -17.56 -30.78 4.30
CA GLY A 216 -18.05 -31.48 5.49
C GLY A 216 -19.48 -32.04 5.33
N TRP A 217 -20.32 -31.40 4.52
CA TRP A 217 -21.70 -31.84 4.30
C TRP A 217 -21.84 -32.86 3.16
N ALA A 218 -21.00 -32.78 2.12
CA ALA A 218 -20.95 -33.77 1.05
C ALA A 218 -20.34 -35.12 1.50
N GLY A 219 -19.41 -35.11 2.46
CA GLY A 219 -18.81 -36.34 3.02
C GLY A 219 -19.74 -37.15 3.93
N ARG A 220 -20.85 -36.56 4.42
CA ARG A 220 -21.75 -37.21 5.38
C ARG A 220 -22.97 -37.91 4.75
N ARG A 221 -23.11 -37.87 3.41
CA ARG A 221 -24.18 -38.56 2.66
C ARG A 221 -23.74 -39.88 2.00
N ARG A 222 -22.56 -40.41 2.34
CA ARG A 222 -22.06 -41.71 1.86
C ARG A 222 -21.59 -42.65 2.97
N ALA A 223 -22.14 -42.50 4.18
CA ALA A 223 -22.06 -43.51 5.24
C ALA A 223 -23.45 -44.11 5.46
#